data_AF-A0A9E4CCW6-F1
#
_entry.id   AF-A0A9E4CCW6-F1
#
_cell.length_a   1.000
_cell.length_b   1.000
_cell.length_c   1.000
_cell.angle_alpha   90.00
_cell.angle_beta   90.00
_cell.angle_gamma   90.00
#
_symmetry.space_group_name_H-M   'P 1'
#
loop_
_entity.id
_entity.type
_entity.pdbx_description
1 polymer ?
#
loop_
_entity_poly.entity_id
_entity_poly.type
_entity_poly.pdbx_seq_one_letter_code
_entity_poly.pdbx_strand_id
1 'polypeptide(L)'
;MQTMAEEWIEEGKVIGRKEGEEKGRKEGEEKGRKEGIRVTIVQILQRRFTADEAQFARIAQQLAQVEDESVLNALVNAAFDILVLPDFMTRLNESLPVSE
;
A
#
# COMPACT_ATOMS: atom_id res chain seq x y z
N MET A 1 -44.60 23.16 9.05
CA MET A 1 -43.39 23.99 8.87
C MET A 1 -42.28 23.22 9.53
N GLN A 2 -41.29 22.73 8.77
CA GLN A 2 -40.07 22.22 9.39
C GLN A 2 -39.38 23.37 10.12
N THR A 3 -38.85 23.10 11.30
CA THR A 3 -38.12 24.07 12.09
C THR A 3 -36.68 24.15 11.58
N MET A 4 -36.04 25.31 11.74
CA MET A 4 -34.61 25.46 11.41
C MET A 4 -33.75 24.40 12.11
N ALA A 5 -34.14 23.93 13.30
CA ALA A 5 -33.44 22.86 14.00
C ALA A 5 -33.51 21.50 13.26
N GLU A 6 -34.64 21.16 12.65
CA GLU A 6 -34.82 19.93 11.87
C GLU A 6 -34.02 19.99 10.56
N GLU A 7 -33.95 21.16 9.91
CA GLU A 7 -33.13 21.39 8.72
C GLU A 7 -31.64 21.20 9.03
N TRP A 8 -31.15 21.74 10.15
CA TRP A 8 -29.74 21.60 10.57
C TRP A 8 -29.36 20.16 10.91
N ILE A 9 -30.28 19.39 11.51
CA ILE A 9 -30.05 17.97 11.81
C ILE A 9 -29.94 17.16 10.52
N GLU A 10 -30.83 17.39 9.54
CA GLU A 10 -30.74 16.66 8.27
C GLU A 10 -29.51 17.08 7.45
N GLU A 11 -29.16 18.37 7.42
CA GLU A 11 -27.92 18.83 6.80
C GLU A 11 -26.70 18.14 7.42
N GLY A 12 -26.62 18.09 8.75
CA GLY A 12 -25.54 17.41 9.47
C GLY A 12 -25.44 15.92 9.12
N LYS A 13 -26.56 15.21 9.01
CA LYS A 13 -26.57 13.80 8.60
C LYS A 13 -26.12 13.60 7.16
N VAL A 14 -26.54 14.48 6.25
CA VAL A 14 -26.15 14.42 4.84
C VAL A 14 -24.66 14.69 4.68
N ILE A 15 -24.13 15.69 5.37
CA ILE A 15 -22.69 16.01 5.37
C ILE A 15 -21.90 14.83 5.93
N GLY A 16 -22.27 14.32 7.12
CA GLY A 16 -21.56 13.20 7.75
C GLY A 16 -21.56 11.93 6.89
N ARG A 17 -22.65 11.63 6.18
CA ARG A 17 -22.69 10.51 5.23
C ARG A 17 -21.73 10.73 4.06
N LYS A 18 -21.76 11.90 3.43
CA LYS A 18 -20.90 12.23 2.29
C LYS A 18 -19.42 12.19 2.66
N GLU A 19 -19.06 12.77 3.80
CA GLU A 19 -17.68 12.75 4.30
C GLU A 19 -17.21 11.32 4.61
N GLY A 20 -18.08 10.49 5.21
CA GLY A 20 -17.78 9.09 5.47
C GLY A 20 -17.56 8.27 4.19
N GLU A 21 -18.42 8.43 3.20
CA GLU A 21 -18.28 7.79 1.88
C GLU A 21 -17.00 8.24 1.16
N GLU A 22 -16.72 9.54 1.16
CA GLU A 22 -15.52 10.09 0.52
C GLU A 22 -14.24 9.60 1.18
N LYS A 23 -14.19 9.60 2.52
CA LYS A 23 -13.04 9.10 3.29
C LYS A 23 -12.82 7.61 3.04
N GLY A 24 -13.88 6.80 3.13
CA GLY A 24 -13.81 5.36 2.88
C GLY A 24 -13.34 5.02 1.45
N ARG A 25 -13.81 5.78 0.45
CA ARG A 25 -13.33 5.64 -0.93
C ARG A 25 -11.84 5.96 -1.05
N LYS A 26 -11.37 7.08 -0.49
CA LYS A 26 -9.95 7.48 -0.54
C LYS A 26 -9.05 6.46 0.14
N GLU A 27 -9.41 6.00 1.33
CA GLU A 27 -8.65 4.98 2.06
C GLU A 27 -8.59 3.66 1.29
N GLY A 28 -9.71 3.25 0.68
CA GLY A 28 -9.76 2.05 -0.16
C GLY A 28 -8.88 2.14 -1.41
N GLU A 29 -8.91 3.28 -2.10
CA GLU A 29 -8.06 3.55 -3.27
C GLU A 29 -6.57 3.54 -2.90
N GLU A 30 -6.20 4.18 -1.80
CA GLU A 30 -4.81 4.21 -1.33
C GLU A 30 -4.32 2.80 -0.98
N LYS A 31 -5.09 2.05 -0.21
CA LYS A 31 -4.75 0.68 0.17
C LYS A 31 -4.62 -0.23 -1.06
N GLY A 32 -5.59 -0.17 -1.97
CA GLY A 32 -5.58 -0.98 -3.20
C GLY A 32 -4.39 -0.66 -4.10
N ARG A 33 -3.99 0.62 -4.18
CA ARG A 33 -2.80 1.04 -4.92
C ARG A 33 -1.52 0.46 -4.31
N LYS A 34 -1.33 0.56 -2.98
CA LYS A 34 -0.16 -0.02 -2.31
C LYS A 34 -0.09 -1.54 -2.48
N GLU A 35 -1.21 -2.23 -2.30
CA GLU A 35 -1.30 -3.68 -2.54
C GLU A 35 -0.94 -4.07 -3.97
N GLY A 36 -1.45 -3.34 -4.96
CA GLY A 36 -1.11 -3.55 -6.37
C GLY A 36 0.38 -3.37 -6.67
N ILE A 37 1.03 -2.38 -6.06
CA ILE A 37 2.48 -2.18 -6.21
C ILE A 37 3.25 -3.33 -5.57
N ARG A 38 2.88 -3.76 -4.35
CA ARG A 38 3.53 -4.89 -3.66
C ARG A 38 3.46 -6.17 -4.49
N VAL A 39 2.28 -6.49 -5.06
CA VAL A 39 2.10 -7.64 -5.95
C VAL A 39 2.97 -7.50 -7.20
N THR A 40 3.04 -6.32 -7.79
CA THR A 40 3.86 -6.04 -8.98
C THR A 40 5.34 -6.31 -8.72
N ILE A 41 5.87 -5.86 -7.58
CA ILE A 41 7.26 -6.11 -7.18
C ILE A 41 7.53 -7.61 -7.12
N VAL A 42 6.69 -8.38 -6.42
CA VAL A 42 6.85 -9.84 -6.29
C VAL A 42 6.82 -10.52 -7.66
N GLN A 43 5.90 -10.14 -8.55
CA GLN A 43 5.82 -10.69 -9.91
C GLN A 43 7.06 -10.40 -10.75
N ILE A 44 7.64 -9.20 -10.64
CA ILE A 44 8.90 -8.86 -11.33
C ILE A 44 10.02 -9.77 -10.82
N LEU A 45 10.17 -9.91 -9.49
CA LEU A 45 11.23 -10.72 -8.90
C LEU A 45 11.10 -12.20 -9.26
N GLN A 46 9.88 -12.75 -9.25
CA GLN A 46 9.60 -14.14 -9.66
C GLN A 46 9.96 -14.41 -11.12
N ARG A 47 9.84 -13.40 -11.99
CA ARG A 47 10.21 -13.53 -13.41
C ARG A 47 11.71 -13.42 -13.64
N ARG A 48 12.40 -12.60 -12.84
CA ARG A 48 13.82 -12.29 -13.03
C ARG A 48 14.75 -13.27 -12.31
N PHE A 49 14.31 -13.80 -11.17
CA PHE A 49 15.15 -14.59 -10.28
C PHE A 49 14.56 -15.96 -10.02
N THR A 50 15.43 -16.96 -9.92
CA THR A 50 15.07 -18.29 -9.42
C THR A 50 15.29 -18.32 -7.92
N ALA A 51 14.21 -18.50 -7.16
CA ALA A 51 14.21 -18.65 -5.71
C ALA A 51 13.09 -19.61 -5.29
N ASP A 52 13.14 -20.11 -4.07
CA ASP A 52 12.07 -20.94 -3.53
C ASP A 52 10.83 -20.10 -3.15
N GLU A 53 9.69 -20.78 -3.03
CA GLU A 53 8.42 -20.14 -2.68
C GLU A 53 8.47 -19.48 -1.30
N ALA A 54 9.24 -20.04 -0.35
CA ALA A 54 9.40 -19.49 0.98
C ALA A 54 10.12 -18.14 0.96
N GLN A 55 11.09 -17.95 0.07
CA GLN A 55 11.82 -16.71 -0.10
C GLN A 55 10.91 -15.62 -0.66
N PHE A 56 10.10 -15.93 -1.67
CA PHE A 56 9.11 -14.96 -2.19
C PHE A 56 8.01 -14.64 -1.17
N ALA A 57 7.58 -15.61 -0.37
CA ALA A 57 6.63 -15.38 0.73
C ALA A 57 7.22 -14.42 1.78
N ARG A 58 8.50 -14.56 2.13
CA ARG A 58 9.20 -13.62 3.03
C ARG A 58 9.28 -12.23 2.44
N ILE A 59 9.60 -12.09 1.16
CA ILE A 59 9.63 -10.79 0.46
C ILE A 59 8.25 -10.13 0.52
N ALA A 60 7.18 -10.88 0.23
CA ALA A 60 5.82 -10.38 0.31
C ALA A 60 5.46 -9.91 1.73
N GLN A 61 5.87 -10.65 2.77
CA GLN A 61 5.66 -10.28 4.17
C GLN A 61 6.43 -9.01 4.56
N GLN A 62 7.64 -8.81 4.03
CA GLN A 62 8.42 -7.60 4.27
C GLN A 62 7.83 -6.39 3.53
N LEU A 63 7.41 -6.56 2.27
CA LEU A 63 6.74 -5.51 1.49
C LEU A 63 5.42 -5.04 2.13
N ALA A 64 4.71 -5.93 2.84
CA ALA A 64 3.51 -5.58 3.59
C ALA A 64 3.76 -4.59 4.73
N GLN A 65 5.00 -4.46 5.22
CA GLN A 65 5.39 -3.52 6.28
C GLN A 65 5.79 -2.14 5.74
N VAL A 66 5.96 -2.01 4.42
CA VAL A 66 6.32 -0.75 3.78
C VAL A 66 5.04 0.04 3.51
N GLU A 67 4.79 1.09 4.31
CA GLU A 67 3.58 1.93 4.20
C GLU A 67 3.73 3.14 3.29
N ASP A 68 4.97 3.58 3.06
CA ASP A 68 5.27 4.70 2.17
C ASP A 68 5.24 4.24 0.71
N GLU A 69 4.32 4.81 -0.05
CA GLU A 69 4.17 4.51 -1.47
C GLU A 69 5.35 4.96 -2.32
N SER A 70 6.03 6.05 -1.96
CA SER A 70 7.22 6.50 -2.68
C SER A 70 8.34 5.47 -2.56
N VAL A 71 8.46 4.83 -1.39
CA VAL A 71 9.38 3.73 -1.14
C VAL A 71 8.98 2.50 -1.94
N LEU A 72 7.69 2.15 -1.98
CA LEU A 72 7.19 1.06 -2.83
C LEU A 72 7.52 1.28 -4.32
N ASN A 73 7.33 2.49 -4.83
CA ASN A 73 7.69 2.82 -6.22
C ASN A 73 9.22 2.74 -6.46
N ALA A 74 10.04 3.16 -5.48
CA ALA A 74 11.49 2.99 -5.57
C ALA A 74 11.90 1.51 -5.59
N LEU A 75 11.18 0.65 -4.87
CA LEU A 75 11.38 -0.80 -4.88
C LEU A 75 10.95 -1.44 -6.21
N VAL A 76 9.93 -0.92 -6.91
CA VAL A 76 9.60 -1.36 -8.27
C VAL A 76 10.79 -1.15 -9.20
N ASN A 77 11.40 0.04 -9.18
CA ASN A 77 12.56 0.34 -10.01
C ASN A 77 13.75 -0.56 -9.63
N ALA A 78 14.01 -0.73 -8.33
CA ALA A 78 15.05 -1.64 -7.85
C ALA A 78 14.81 -3.09 -8.31
N ALA A 79 13.55 -3.55 -8.36
CA ALA A 79 13.19 -4.88 -8.84
C ALA A 79 13.49 -5.07 -10.33
N PHE A 80 13.61 -4.00 -11.13
CA PHE A 80 14.07 -4.07 -12.53
C PHE A 80 15.59 -3.92 -12.66
N ASP A 81 16.21 -3.02 -11.88
CA ASP A 81 17.60 -2.59 -12.11
C ASP A 81 18.62 -3.52 -11.45
N ILE A 82 18.29 -4.10 -10.30
CA ILE A 82 19.22 -4.91 -9.52
C ILE A 82 19.52 -6.22 -10.23
N LEU A 83 20.79 -6.65 -10.21
CA LEU A 83 21.26 -7.84 -10.94
C LEU A 83 21.06 -9.16 -10.19
N VAL A 84 20.98 -9.12 -8.85
CA VAL A 84 20.86 -10.33 -8.01
C VAL A 84 19.87 -10.12 -6.88
N LEU A 85 19.12 -11.18 -6.54
CA LEU A 85 18.07 -11.11 -5.53
C LEU A 85 18.56 -10.66 -4.13
N PRO A 86 19.75 -11.07 -3.63
CA PRO A 86 20.24 -10.61 -2.32
C PRO A 86 20.38 -9.07 -2.21
N ASP A 87 20.78 -8.39 -3.28
CA ASP A 87 20.92 -6.92 -3.29
C ASP A 87 19.55 -6.24 -3.15
N PHE A 88 18.52 -6.84 -3.78
CA PHE A 88 17.15 -6.38 -3.61
C PHE A 88 16.69 -6.54 -2.15
N MET A 89 17.01 -7.68 -1.52
CA MET A 89 16.68 -7.93 -0.12
C MET A 89 17.35 -6.91 0.81
N THR A 90 18.61 -6.55 0.56
CA THR A 90 19.31 -5.52 1.33
C THR A 90 18.56 -4.19 1.26
N ARG A 91 18.18 -3.75 0.06
CA ARG A 91 17.42 -2.51 -0.14
C ARG A 91 16.03 -2.54 0.50
N LEU A 92 15.35 -3.69 0.43
CA LEU A 92 14.06 -3.88 1.10
C LEU A 92 14.21 -3.76 2.62
N ASN A 93 15.23 -4.39 3.21
CA ASN A 93 15.49 -4.33 4.64
C ASN A 93 15.80 -2.89 5.13
N GLU A 94 16.55 -2.12 4.35
CA GLU A 94 16.81 -0.68 4.63
C GLU A 94 15.53 0.17 4.59
N SER A 95 14.49 -0.31 3.92
CA SER A 95 13.20 0.36 3.77
C SER A 95 12.19 -0.04 4.84
N LEU A 96 12.52 -1.00 5.71
CA LEU A 96 11.64 -1.44 6.78
C LEU A 96 11.71 -0.47 7.97
N PRO A 97 10.61 -0.28 8.72
CA PRO A 97 10.67 0.44 9.98
C PRO A 97 11.65 -0.25 10.93
N VAL A 98 12.49 0.54 11.61
CA VAL A 98 13.38 0.01 12.65
C VAL A 98 12.50 -0.62 13.72
N SER A 99 12.68 -1.93 13.95
CA SER A 99 12.02 -2.60 15.06
C SER A 99 12.71 -2.14 16.35
N GLU A 100 12.01 -1.38 17.19
CA GLU A 100 12.43 -1.06 18.56
C GLU A 100 12.44 -2.31 19.45
#